data_AF-A0A1B6F898-F1
#
_entry.id   AF-A0A1B6F898-F1
#
_cell.length_a   1.000
_cell.length_b   1.000
_cell.length_c   1.000
_cell.angle_alpha   90.00
_cell.angle_beta   90.00
_cell.angle_gamma   90.00
#
_symmetry.space_group_name_H-M   'P 1'
#
loop_
_entity.id
_entity.type
_entity.pdbx_description
1 polymer ?
#
loop_
_entity_poly.entity_id
_entity_poly.type
_entity_poly.pdbx_seq_one_letter_code
_entity_poly.pdbx_strand_id
1 'polypeptide(L)'
;VAADNDTTSLHLDSTTDTNQESSETTLPLEPTTTMHANSKDGEAPVNVTARVGSEIFFDCMIPLSEGRIPNDRIVVWSYLNPRTAIFSVLTADWRSRTTHRTLSFQSPNNYRLKIGSVNREDEGLYKCLFLYPREQFNKVFLKVTD
;
A
#
# COMPACT_ATOMS: atom_id res chain seq x y z
N VAL A 1 -40.49 36.19 -26.62
CA VAL A 1 -41.71 36.84 -26.09
C VAL A 1 -42.91 36.10 -26.64
N ALA A 2 -43.68 35.46 -25.76
CA ALA A 2 -45.04 34.90 -25.90
C ALA A 2 -45.18 33.90 -24.71
N ALA A 3 -45.97 34.20 -23.67
CA ALA A 3 -47.43 34.00 -23.55
C ALA A 3 -47.73 32.57 -23.06
N ASP A 4 -48.68 32.24 -22.20
CA ASP A 4 -49.52 32.93 -21.23
C ASP A 4 -50.27 31.80 -20.45
N ASN A 5 -50.75 32.10 -19.25
CA ASN A 5 -51.95 31.56 -18.59
C ASN A 5 -52.16 30.07 -18.16
N ASP A 6 -52.29 29.92 -16.84
CA ASP A 6 -53.52 29.54 -16.08
C ASP A 6 -53.93 28.06 -15.75
N THR A 7 -54.35 27.91 -14.48
CA THR A 7 -55.38 27.02 -13.88
C THR A 7 -55.20 25.49 -13.68
N THR A 8 -55.16 25.09 -12.39
CA THR A 8 -55.87 24.01 -11.64
C THR A 8 -55.99 22.55 -12.17
N SER A 9 -55.59 21.58 -11.33
CA SER A 9 -56.45 20.51 -10.74
C SER A 9 -55.72 19.17 -10.51
N LEU A 10 -56.08 18.56 -9.38
CA LEU A 10 -55.66 17.26 -8.83
C LEU A 10 -56.10 16.06 -9.71
N HIS A 11 -55.27 15.02 -9.82
CA HIS A 11 -55.76 13.64 -9.63
C HIS A 11 -54.64 12.64 -9.28
N LEU A 12 -54.97 11.81 -8.29
CA LEU A 12 -54.37 10.57 -7.83
C LEU A 12 -54.33 9.52 -8.96
N ASP A 13 -53.25 8.75 -9.10
CA ASP A 13 -53.39 7.33 -9.45
C ASP A 13 -52.21 6.46 -8.99
N SER A 14 -52.59 5.29 -8.50
CA SER A 14 -51.77 4.20 -8.02
C SER A 14 -51.42 3.27 -9.18
N THR A 15 -50.17 2.84 -9.28
CA THR A 15 -49.80 1.51 -9.78
C THR A 15 -48.35 1.20 -9.44
N THR A 16 -48.17 0.10 -8.71
CA THR A 16 -46.95 -0.69 -8.57
C THR A 16 -46.37 -1.04 -9.94
N ASP A 17 -45.09 -0.77 -10.13
CA ASP A 17 -44.24 -1.59 -11.00
C ASP A 17 -42.84 -1.75 -10.41
N THR A 18 -42.54 -3.03 -10.21
CA THR A 18 -41.30 -3.67 -9.81
C THR A 18 -40.11 -3.12 -10.61
N ASN A 19 -39.15 -2.48 -9.95
CA ASN A 19 -37.81 -2.31 -10.52
C ASN A 19 -36.78 -2.92 -9.58
N GLN A 20 -36.20 -3.98 -10.14
CA GLN A 20 -35.21 -4.89 -9.63
C GLN A 20 -33.93 -4.13 -9.26
N GLU A 21 -33.72 -3.95 -7.95
CA GLU A 21 -32.46 -3.45 -7.41
C GLU A 21 -31.42 -4.57 -7.59
N SER A 22 -30.66 -4.49 -8.69
CA SER A 22 -29.49 -5.31 -8.90
C SER A 22 -28.50 -5.02 -7.78
N SER A 23 -28.48 -5.87 -6.77
CA SER A 23 -27.37 -5.97 -5.83
C SER A 23 -26.13 -6.36 -6.61
N GLU A 24 -25.38 -5.37 -7.05
CA GLU A 24 -24.01 -5.54 -7.48
C GLU A 24 -23.23 -6.03 -6.26
N THR A 25 -23.07 -7.34 -6.19
CA THR A 25 -22.29 -8.00 -5.15
C THR A 25 -20.83 -7.68 -5.45
N THR A 26 -20.34 -6.58 -4.89
CA THR A 26 -18.91 -6.30 -4.81
C THR A 26 -18.27 -7.47 -4.08
N LEU A 27 -17.62 -8.35 -4.85
CA LEU A 27 -16.79 -9.41 -4.30
C LEU A 27 -15.80 -8.78 -3.30
N PRO A 28 -15.50 -9.42 -2.17
CA PRO A 28 -14.51 -8.90 -1.24
C PRO A 28 -13.20 -8.70 -2.00
N LEU A 29 -12.63 -7.49 -1.96
CA LEU A 29 -11.23 -7.31 -2.33
C LEU A 29 -10.44 -8.35 -1.53
N GLU A 30 -9.59 -9.11 -2.23
CA GLU A 30 -8.67 -10.04 -1.58
C GLU A 30 -8.00 -9.37 -0.38
N PRO A 31 -7.75 -10.12 0.72
CA PRO A 31 -7.20 -9.53 1.92
C PRO A 31 -5.83 -8.92 1.61
N THR A 32 -5.78 -7.60 1.70
CA THR A 32 -4.54 -6.82 1.79
C THR A 32 -3.61 -7.48 2.81
N THR A 33 -2.53 -8.08 2.32
CA THR A 33 -1.63 -8.85 3.18
C THR A 33 -0.55 -7.92 3.73
N THR A 34 -0.70 -7.50 4.99
CA THR A 34 0.32 -6.69 5.68
C THR A 34 1.32 -7.62 6.36
N MET A 35 2.61 -7.38 6.11
CA MET A 35 3.71 -8.20 6.61
C MET A 35 4.62 -7.40 7.52
N HIS A 36 4.66 -7.83 8.78
CA HIS A 36 5.54 -7.28 9.80
C HIS A 36 6.86 -8.03 9.78
N ALA A 37 7.85 -7.48 9.08
CA ALA A 37 9.21 -7.98 9.19
C ALA A 37 9.94 -7.15 10.25
N ASN A 38 10.52 -7.79 11.26
CA ASN A 38 11.36 -7.15 12.26
C ASN A 38 12.71 -7.87 12.24
N SER A 39 13.72 -7.33 11.56
CA SER A 39 15.07 -7.94 11.53
C SER A 39 16.14 -6.88 11.77
N LYS A 40 16.90 -7.00 12.86
CA LYS A 40 17.91 -5.99 13.21
C LYS A 40 19.13 -6.06 12.28
N ASP A 41 19.99 -5.04 12.31
CA ASP A 41 21.21 -5.09 11.51
C ASP A 41 22.08 -6.29 11.89
N GLY A 42 22.70 -6.93 10.88
CA GLY A 42 23.38 -8.22 11.02
C GLY A 42 22.48 -9.46 11.10
N GLU A 43 21.16 -9.32 11.31
CA GLU A 43 20.22 -10.45 11.33
C GLU A 43 19.80 -10.89 9.91
N ALA A 44 19.47 -12.18 9.77
CA ALA A 44 18.97 -12.74 8.52
C ALA A 44 17.62 -12.09 8.14
N PRO A 45 17.33 -11.93 6.83
CA PRO A 45 16.06 -11.38 6.40
C PRO A 45 14.90 -12.29 6.78
N VAL A 46 13.74 -11.69 7.08
CA VAL A 46 12.48 -12.42 7.22
C VAL A 46 12.02 -12.87 5.83
N ASN A 47 11.78 -14.17 5.67
CA ASN A 47 11.23 -14.72 4.43
C ASN A 47 9.72 -14.54 4.38
N VAL A 48 9.23 -13.91 3.33
CA VAL A 48 7.81 -13.66 3.08
C VAL A 48 7.45 -14.24 1.72
N THR A 49 6.26 -14.82 1.61
CA THR A 49 5.74 -15.34 0.34
C THR A 49 4.47 -14.58 -0.04
N ALA A 50 4.35 -14.19 -1.30
CA ALA A 50 3.14 -13.57 -1.85
C ALA A 50 2.78 -14.17 -3.21
N ARG A 51 1.48 -14.23 -3.51
CA ARG A 51 0.99 -14.67 -4.83
C ARG A 51 1.02 -13.53 -5.83
N VAL A 52 1.19 -13.87 -7.11
CA VAL A 52 1.01 -12.91 -8.21
C VAL A 52 -0.39 -12.29 -8.12
N GLY A 53 -0.48 -10.98 -8.35
CA GLY A 53 -1.73 -10.22 -8.29
C GLY A 53 -2.06 -9.65 -6.91
N SER A 54 -1.55 -10.26 -5.82
CA SER A 54 -1.86 -9.83 -4.46
C SER A 54 -1.31 -8.44 -4.12
N GLU A 55 -2.01 -7.75 -3.22
CA GLU A 55 -1.52 -6.51 -2.61
C GLU A 55 -0.77 -6.83 -1.31
N ILE A 56 0.45 -6.33 -1.18
CA ILE A 56 1.25 -6.51 0.04
C ILE A 56 1.82 -5.21 0.59
N PHE A 57 1.98 -5.20 1.91
CA PHE A 57 2.65 -4.14 2.65
C PHE A 57 3.82 -4.70 3.44
N PHE A 58 5.00 -4.10 3.32
CA PHE A 58 6.11 -4.34 4.24
C PHE A 58 6.16 -3.23 5.27
N ASP A 59 6.09 -3.61 6.53
CA ASP A 59 6.15 -2.65 7.60
C ASP A 59 7.57 -2.20 7.90
N CYS A 60 7.69 -0.92 8.22
CA CYS A 60 8.89 -0.33 8.80
C CYS A 60 8.49 0.56 9.97
N MET A 61 8.22 -0.10 11.08
CA MET A 61 7.93 0.56 12.35
C MET A 61 9.23 1.11 12.92
N ILE A 62 9.32 2.43 12.96
CA ILE A 62 10.46 3.13 13.55
C ILE A 62 10.23 3.24 15.05
N PRO A 63 11.03 2.59 15.92
CA PRO A 63 10.87 2.77 17.36
C PRO A 63 10.99 4.26 17.70
N LEU A 64 9.95 4.82 18.29
CA LEU A 64 9.95 6.18 18.82
C LEU A 64 10.70 6.17 20.14
N SER A 65 12.04 6.14 20.09
CA SER A 65 12.82 6.50 21.28
C SER A 65 12.47 7.94 21.62
N GLU A 66 11.71 8.13 22.72
CA GLU A 66 11.28 9.44 23.23
C GLU A 66 10.24 10.20 22.36
N GLY A 67 9.37 9.47 21.64
CA GLY A 67 8.18 10.08 21.03
C GLY A 67 8.43 10.96 19.81
N ARG A 68 9.66 10.98 19.26
CA ARG A 68 10.01 11.74 18.07
C ARG A 68 10.84 10.88 17.11
N ILE A 69 10.43 10.84 15.84
CA ILE A 69 11.36 10.46 14.76
C ILE A 69 12.30 11.66 14.61
N PRO A 70 13.62 11.53 14.85
CA PRO A 70 14.49 12.69 14.79
C PRO A 70 14.34 13.34 13.42
N ASN A 71 14.13 14.66 13.40
CA ASN A 71 13.75 15.43 12.21
C ASN A 71 14.75 15.30 11.04
N ASP A 72 15.92 14.74 11.31
CA ASP A 72 17.03 14.59 10.39
C ASP A 72 17.11 13.17 9.80
N ARG A 73 16.18 12.26 10.17
CA ARG A 73 16.17 10.87 9.70
C ARG A 73 15.29 10.69 8.47
N ILE A 74 15.94 10.47 7.33
CA ILE A 74 15.28 10.09 6.07
C ILE A 74 15.07 8.58 6.07
N VAL A 75 13.80 8.14 6.01
CA VAL A 75 13.43 6.73 5.85
C VAL A 75 13.54 6.35 4.38
N VAL A 76 14.21 5.23 4.10
CA VAL A 76 14.43 4.76 2.73
C VAL A 76 14.05 3.30 2.63
N TRP A 77 13.20 2.97 1.65
CA TRP A 77 13.09 1.63 1.14
C TRP A 77 14.04 1.41 -0.04
N SER A 78 14.71 0.27 -0.02
CA SER A 78 15.57 -0.19 -1.10
C SER A 78 15.27 -1.64 -1.47
N TYR A 79 15.66 -2.00 -2.69
CA TYR A 79 15.48 -3.32 -3.27
C TYR A 79 16.80 -3.79 -3.89
N LEU A 80 17.14 -5.06 -3.64
CA LEU A 80 18.23 -5.76 -4.27
C LEU A 80 17.65 -6.88 -5.14
N ASN A 81 17.88 -6.76 -6.45
CA ASN A 81 17.46 -7.76 -7.40
C ASN A 81 18.33 -9.02 -7.24
N PRO A 82 17.75 -10.21 -7.00
CA PRO A 82 18.51 -11.43 -6.75
C PRO A 82 19.17 -11.99 -8.02
N ARG A 83 18.68 -11.63 -9.21
CA ARG A 83 19.20 -12.08 -10.51
C ARG A 83 20.35 -11.22 -11.01
N THR A 84 20.23 -9.90 -10.86
CA THR A 84 21.21 -8.94 -11.41
C THR A 84 22.13 -8.33 -10.37
N ALA A 85 21.87 -8.56 -9.08
CA ALA A 85 22.53 -7.88 -7.95
C ALA A 85 22.44 -6.34 -8.01
N ILE A 86 21.55 -5.79 -8.82
CA ILE A 86 21.34 -4.34 -8.91
C ILE A 86 20.58 -3.86 -7.68
N PHE A 87 21.13 -2.84 -7.03
CA PHE A 87 20.51 -2.12 -5.93
C PHE A 87 19.68 -0.94 -6.46
N SER A 88 18.47 -0.77 -5.95
CA SER A 88 17.57 0.33 -6.32
C SER A 88 16.98 0.97 -5.07
N VAL A 89 16.96 2.31 -5.06
CA VAL A 89 16.22 3.06 -4.04
C VAL A 89 14.78 3.19 -4.51
N LEU A 90 13.82 2.73 -3.72
CA LEU A 90 12.40 2.72 -4.08
C LEU A 90 11.68 3.96 -3.56
N THR A 91 11.96 4.35 -2.31
CA THR A 91 11.38 5.52 -1.67
C THR A 91 12.45 6.34 -0.96
N ALA A 92 12.17 7.60 -0.69
CA ALA A 92 12.95 8.42 0.23
C ALA A 92 12.01 9.41 0.91
N ASP A 93 11.96 9.35 2.24
CA ASP A 93 11.02 10.12 3.06
C ASP A 93 9.59 9.93 2.54
N TRP A 94 8.85 11.02 2.25
CA TRP A 94 7.47 11.01 1.76
C TRP A 94 7.32 10.74 0.26
N ARG A 95 8.39 10.40 -0.47
CA ARG A 95 8.37 10.27 -1.94
C ARG A 95 8.65 8.85 -2.42
N SER A 96 7.86 8.39 -3.39
CA SER A 96 8.09 7.17 -4.16
C SER A 96 8.84 7.48 -5.45
N ARG A 97 9.80 6.65 -5.85
CA ARG A 97 10.52 6.77 -7.14
C ARG A 97 9.85 5.98 -8.27
N THR A 98 8.97 5.04 -7.92
CA THR A 98 8.23 4.22 -8.88
C THR A 98 6.75 4.26 -8.54
N THR A 99 5.89 3.94 -9.52
CA THR A 99 4.45 3.81 -9.34
C THR A 99 4.04 2.41 -8.84
N HIS A 100 4.88 1.41 -9.08
CA HIS A 100 4.61 0.02 -8.69
C HIS A 100 4.89 -0.25 -7.21
N ARG A 101 6.07 0.18 -6.73
CA ARG A 101 6.52 0.03 -5.34
C ARG A 101 6.53 1.39 -4.68
N THR A 102 5.55 1.64 -3.84
CA THR A 102 5.22 2.99 -3.33
C THR A 102 5.26 3.05 -1.81
N LEU A 103 5.49 4.24 -1.28
CA LEU A 103 5.39 4.49 0.15
C LEU A 103 3.92 4.50 0.59
N SER A 104 3.64 3.87 1.75
CA SER A 104 2.36 3.94 2.44
C SER A 104 2.59 4.20 3.93
N PHE A 105 2.23 5.39 4.41
CA PHE A 105 2.36 5.71 5.83
C PHE A 105 1.19 5.15 6.63
N GLN A 106 1.49 4.56 7.80
CA GLN A 106 0.50 4.20 8.81
C GLN A 106 0.93 4.78 10.16
N SER A 107 0.02 5.55 10.76
CA SER A 107 0.22 6.17 12.07
C SER A 107 0.47 5.11 13.16
N PRO A 108 1.34 5.36 14.16
CA PRO A 108 2.05 6.62 14.41
C PRO A 108 3.43 6.77 13.73
N ASN A 109 4.02 5.68 13.23
CA ASN A 109 5.46 5.65 12.91
C ASN A 109 5.84 4.51 11.94
N ASN A 110 4.90 4.06 11.12
CA ASN A 110 5.10 2.93 10.21
C ASN A 110 5.23 3.40 8.77
N TYR A 111 6.45 3.36 8.24
CA TYR A 111 6.79 3.77 6.88
C TYR A 111 6.71 2.55 5.98
N ARG A 112 5.51 2.14 5.59
CA ARG A 112 5.32 0.89 4.86
C ARG A 112 5.73 1.05 3.40
N LEU A 113 6.21 -0.03 2.81
CA LEU A 113 6.29 -0.18 1.35
C LEU A 113 5.04 -0.93 0.89
N LYS A 114 4.30 -0.36 -0.05
CA LYS A 114 3.18 -1.00 -0.75
C LYS A 114 3.63 -1.52 -2.10
N ILE A 115 3.24 -2.75 -2.41
CA ILE A 115 3.26 -3.30 -3.77
C ILE A 115 1.81 -3.61 -4.12
N GLY A 116 1.25 -2.86 -5.08
CA GLY A 116 -0.19 -2.88 -5.36
C GLY A 116 -0.69 -4.15 -6.05
N SER A 117 0.16 -4.78 -6.87
CA SER A 117 -0.14 -6.04 -7.55
C SER A 117 1.14 -6.81 -7.80
N VAL A 118 1.49 -7.71 -6.88
CA VAL A 118 2.77 -8.44 -6.89
C VAL A 118 2.97 -9.16 -8.23
N ASN A 119 4.18 -9.06 -8.78
CA ASN A 119 4.60 -9.79 -9.97
C ASN A 119 5.98 -10.45 -9.78
N ARG A 120 6.43 -11.24 -10.75
CA ARG A 120 7.69 -12.01 -10.67
C ARG A 120 8.95 -11.15 -10.59
N GLU A 121 8.88 -9.87 -10.93
CA GLU A 121 9.98 -8.92 -10.79
C GLU A 121 10.12 -8.37 -9.36
N ASP A 122 9.10 -8.56 -8.53
CA ASP A 122 9.12 -8.14 -7.13
C ASP A 122 9.89 -9.10 -6.23
N GLU A 123 10.18 -10.32 -6.68
CA GLU A 123 11.00 -11.26 -5.92
C GLU A 123 12.40 -10.65 -5.64
N GLY A 124 12.82 -10.68 -4.39
CA GLY A 124 14.12 -10.16 -3.97
C GLY A 124 14.15 -9.63 -2.55
N LEU A 125 15.26 -8.96 -2.23
CA LEU A 125 15.54 -8.47 -0.88
C LEU A 125 15.18 -6.99 -0.76
N TYR A 126 14.26 -6.68 0.14
CA TYR A 126 13.85 -5.33 0.50
C TYR A 126 14.48 -4.93 1.83
N LYS A 127 14.89 -3.67 1.93
CA LYS A 127 15.46 -3.12 3.17
C LYS A 127 14.86 -1.76 3.48
N CYS A 128 14.47 -1.58 4.74
CA CYS A 128 14.16 -0.28 5.31
C CYS A 128 15.35 0.22 6.15
N LEU A 129 15.80 1.45 5.87
CA LEU A 129 16.98 2.05 6.50
C LEU A 129 16.81 3.55 6.75
N PHE A 130 17.57 4.07 7.72
CA PHE A 130 17.83 5.51 7.86
C PHE A 130 19.13 5.89 7.19
N LEU A 131 19.15 7.07 6.57
CA LEU A 131 20.38 7.60 5.98
C LEU A 131 21.32 8.23 7.01
N TYR A 132 20.81 8.78 8.12
CA TYR A 132 21.61 9.53 9.10
C TYR A 132 21.10 9.37 10.54
N PRO A 133 21.88 8.79 11.47
CA PRO A 133 22.98 7.84 11.21
C PRO A 133 22.46 6.62 10.44
N ARG A 134 23.35 5.90 9.73
CA ARG A 134 22.94 4.70 8.97
C ARG A 134 22.57 3.57 9.92
N GLU A 135 21.27 3.34 10.06
CA GLU A 135 20.68 2.25 10.83
C GLU A 135 19.74 1.46 9.91
N GLN A 136 19.87 0.12 9.91
CA GLN A 136 18.97 -0.77 9.18
C GLN A 136 17.96 -1.37 10.18
N PHE A 137 16.68 -1.27 9.85
CA PHE A 137 15.60 -1.68 10.77
C PHE A 137 14.97 -3.00 10.37
N ASN A 138 14.73 -3.19 9.06
CA ASN A 138 14.02 -4.33 8.52
C ASN A 138 14.65 -4.81 7.22
N LYS A 139 14.76 -6.14 7.07
CA LYS A 139 15.23 -6.86 5.89
C LYS A 139 14.22 -7.95 5.58
N VAL A 140 13.65 -7.91 4.38
CA VAL A 140 12.60 -8.84 3.93
C VAL A 140 13.03 -9.48 2.64
N PHE A 141 13.04 -10.80 2.59
CA PHE A 141 13.15 -11.51 1.32
C PHE A 141 11.76 -11.90 0.86
N LEU A 142 11.28 -11.30 -0.23
CA LEU A 142 10.02 -11.66 -0.85
C LEU A 142 10.24 -12.79 -1.85
N LYS A 143 9.58 -13.93 -1.62
CA LYS A 143 9.38 -14.99 -2.60
C LYS A 143 8.04 -14.78 -3.30
N VAL A 144 8.01 -14.83 -4.62
CA VAL A 144 6.77 -14.71 -5.39
C VAL A 144 6.33 -16.08 -5.89
N THR A 145 5.06 -16.40 -5.66
CA THR A 145 4.38 -17.63 -6.09
C THR A 145 3.25 -17.31 -7.05
N ASP A 146 2.82 -18.30 -7.84
CA ASP A 146 1.60 -18.15 -8.66
C ASP A 146 0.32 -18.29 -7.82
#